data_AF-A0A5K1CQL1-F1
#
_entry.id   AF-A0A5K1CQL1-F1
#
_cell.length_a   1.000
_cell.length_b   1.000
_cell.length_c   1.000
_cell.angle_alpha   90.00
_cell.angle_beta   90.00
_cell.angle_gamma   90.00
#
_symmetry.space_group_name_H-M   'P 1'
#
loop_
_entity.id
_entity.type
_entity.pdbx_description
1 polymer ?
#
loop_
_entity_poly.entity_id
_entity_poly.type
_entity_poly.pdbx_seq_one_letter_code
_entity_poly.pdbx_strand_id
1 'polypeptide(L)'
;SELRAFFDVHQQEGSYPGGVHLEMTGQNVTECIGGSKTITYDDLNSRYHSHCDPRLNASQSLELAFAIAERLRKRRIKAGMSLFK
;
A
#
# COMPACT_ATOMS: atom_id res chain seq x y z
N SER A 1 1.31 4.85 -9.20
CA SER A 1 1.13 5.00 -7.74
C SER A 1 2.49 4.96 -7.09
N GLU A 2 2.67 5.70 -6.00
CA GLU A 2 3.95 5.86 -5.29
C GLU A 2 4.55 4.52 -4.84
N LEU A 3 3.73 3.64 -4.24
CA LEU A 3 4.18 2.32 -3.82
C LEU A 3 4.82 1.51 -4.97
N ARG A 4 4.25 1.56 -6.18
CA ARG A 4 4.82 0.87 -7.35
C ARG A 4 6.17 1.46 -7.72
N ALA A 5 6.25 2.79 -7.80
CA ALA A 5 7.48 3.51 -8.12
C ALA A 5 8.59 3.22 -7.11
N PHE A 6 8.28 3.20 -5.81
CA PHE A 6 9.21 2.83 -4.74
C PHE A 6 9.86 1.45 -4.99
N PHE A 7 9.05 0.43 -5.26
CA PHE A 7 9.58 -0.90 -5.57
C PHE A 7 10.36 -0.95 -6.89
N ASP A 8 9.88 -0.24 -7.92
CA ASP A 8 10.48 -0.25 -9.26
C ASP A 8 11.85 0.43 -9.24
N VAL A 9 12.01 1.54 -8.52
CA VAL A 9 13.30 2.24 -8.33
C VAL A 9 14.28 1.35 -7.56
N HIS A 10 13.88 0.79 -6.41
CA HIS A 10 14.76 -0.12 -5.66
C HIS A 10 15.21 -1.33 -6.49
N GLN A 11 14.33 -1.85 -7.36
CA GLN A 11 14.69 -2.94 -8.27
C GLN A 11 15.70 -2.51 -9.34
N GLN A 12 15.56 -1.30 -9.90
CA GLN A 12 16.47 -0.76 -10.91
C GLN A 12 17.85 -0.44 -10.33
N GLU A 13 17.87 0.15 -9.14
CA GLU A 13 19.11 0.54 -8.43
C GLU A 13 19.77 -0.62 -7.67
N GLY A 14 19.22 -1.84 -7.74
CA GLY A 14 19.75 -3.00 -7.01
C GLY A 14 19.70 -2.87 -5.48
N SER A 15 18.95 -1.90 -4.95
CA SER A 15 18.86 -1.62 -3.52
C SER A 15 17.67 -2.34 -2.86
N TYR A 16 17.58 -2.26 -1.53
CA TYR A 16 16.56 -2.95 -0.75
C TYR A 16 15.42 -2.01 -0.33
N PRO A 17 14.15 -2.25 -0.74
CA PRO A 17 12.98 -1.54 -0.26
C PRO A 17 12.70 -1.93 1.19
N GLY A 18 13.23 -1.14 2.13
CA GLY A 18 13.32 -1.48 3.56
C GLY A 18 12.01 -1.50 4.33
N GLY A 19 10.98 -0.81 3.84
CA GLY A 19 9.69 -0.74 4.50
C GLY A 19 8.80 0.33 3.89
N VAL A 20 7.57 0.44 4.40
CA VAL A 20 6.63 1.50 4.07
C VAL A 20 6.10 2.10 5.37
N HIS A 21 5.78 3.39 5.35
CA HIS A 21 5.10 4.08 6.43
C HIS A 21 3.70 4.46 5.94
N LEU A 22 2.66 4.12 6.70
CA LEU A 22 1.26 4.38 6.34
C LEU A 22 0.52 4.98 7.52
N GLU A 23 -0.31 5.98 7.26
CA GLU A 23 -1.33 6.44 8.21
C GLU A 23 -2.59 5.60 8.04
N MET A 24 -2.98 4.89 9.10
CA MET A 24 -4.10 3.96 9.04
C MET A 24 -4.90 3.93 10.34
N THR A 25 -6.13 3.41 10.24
CA THR A 25 -6.97 3.09 11.39
C THR A 25 -7.74 1.79 11.15
N GLY A 26 -7.91 1.00 12.21
CA GLY A 26 -8.77 -0.19 12.19
C GLY A 26 -10.27 0.13 12.12
N GLN A 27 -10.63 1.41 12.24
CA GLN A 27 -12.01 1.87 12.17
C GLN A 27 -12.52 1.89 10.73
N ASN A 28 -13.82 1.70 10.55
CA ASN A 28 -14.48 1.83 9.25
C ASN A 28 -14.74 3.31 8.95
N VAL A 29 -13.68 4.02 8.52
CA VAL A 29 -13.70 5.43 8.11
C VAL A 29 -13.71 5.59 6.59
N THR A 30 -14.17 6.75 6.13
CA THR A 30 -14.16 7.16 4.72
C THR A 30 -13.29 8.40 4.56
N GLU A 31 -12.00 8.27 4.87
CA GLU A 31 -11.04 9.38 4.83
C GLU A 31 -10.24 9.40 3.50
N CYS A 32 -9.88 8.22 2.96
CA CYS A 32 -9.25 8.09 1.64
C CYS A 32 -10.23 7.58 0.57
N ILE A 33 -10.19 8.17 -0.63
CA ILE A 33 -10.98 7.73 -1.79
C ILE A 33 -10.44 6.44 -2.42
N GLY A 34 -11.30 5.72 -3.13
CA GLY A 34 -10.96 4.48 -3.83
C GLY A 34 -10.92 3.24 -2.92
N GLY A 35 -9.99 2.32 -3.22
CA GLY A 35 -9.96 0.98 -2.65
C GLY A 35 -11.09 0.08 -3.15
N SER A 36 -11.06 -1.20 -2.75
CA SER A 36 -12.08 -2.20 -3.12
C SER A 36 -13.53 -1.83 -2.83
N LYS A 37 -13.79 -0.99 -1.82
CA LYS A 37 -15.15 -0.51 -1.49
C LYS A 37 -15.59 0.72 -2.29
N THR A 38 -14.75 1.21 -3.22
CA THR A 38 -15.00 2.38 -4.08
C THR A 38 -15.52 3.59 -3.29
N ILE A 39 -14.73 4.05 -2.32
CA ILE A 39 -15.08 5.27 -1.57
C ILE A 39 -14.99 6.46 -2.54
N THR A 40 -16.11 7.15 -2.73
CA THR A 40 -16.22 8.33 -3.59
C THR A 40 -15.99 9.61 -2.79
N TYR A 41 -15.94 10.76 -3.48
CA TYR A 41 -15.84 12.05 -2.82
C TYR A 41 -17.05 12.35 -1.92
N ASP A 42 -18.24 11.91 -2.31
CA ASP A 42 -19.47 12.14 -1.54
C ASP A 42 -19.47 11.35 -0.22
N ASP A 43 -18.81 10.19 -0.20
CA ASP A 43 -18.70 9.33 0.98
C ASP A 43 -17.81 9.94 2.08
N LEU A 44 -16.95 10.91 1.74
CA LEU A 44 -16.03 11.55 2.68
C LEU A 44 -16.80 12.29 3.80
N ASN A 45 -17.99 12.82 3.52
CA ASN A 45 -18.79 13.57 4.49
C ASN A 45 -19.41 12.71 5.60
N SER A 46 -19.39 11.37 5.45
CA SER A 46 -20.10 10.47 6.37
C SER A 46 -19.31 10.10 7.62
N ARG A 47 -17.99 9.95 7.52
CA ARG A 47 -17.12 9.41 8.59
C ARG A 47 -15.69 9.97 8.58
N TYR A 48 -15.55 11.25 8.25
CA TYR A 48 -14.28 11.97 8.41
C TYR A 48 -14.09 12.32 9.90
N HIS A 49 -13.30 11.52 10.62
CA HIS A 49 -13.14 11.65 12.08
C HIS A 49 -11.79 12.23 12.51
N SER A 50 -10.95 12.62 11.54
CA SER A 50 -9.64 13.21 11.79
C SER A 50 -9.67 14.72 11.54
N HIS A 51 -9.00 15.50 12.40
CA HIS A 51 -8.63 16.89 12.09
C HIS A 51 -7.27 16.98 11.37
N CYS A 52 -6.59 15.85 11.19
CA CYS A 52 -5.31 15.70 10.50
C CYS A 52 -5.52 15.10 9.10
N ASP A 53 -4.43 14.62 8.49
CA ASP A 53 -4.45 13.96 7.18
C ASP A 53 -5.39 12.73 7.15
N PRO A 54 -5.97 12.42 5.97
CA PRO A 54 -6.90 11.31 5.82
C PRO A 54 -6.18 9.95 5.92
N ARG A 55 -6.70 9.05 6.77
CA ARG A 55 -6.11 7.74 7.05
C ARG A 55 -6.75 6.64 6.23
N LEU A 56 -5.97 5.60 5.95
CA LEU A 56 -6.49 4.36 5.37
C LEU A 56 -7.39 3.63 6.37
N ASN A 57 -8.55 3.16 5.90
CA ASN A 57 -9.36 2.22 6.68
C ASN A 57 -8.81 0.79 6.60
N ALA A 58 -9.31 -0.09 7.46
CA ALA A 58 -8.87 -1.48 7.55
C ALA A 58 -8.86 -2.24 6.20
N SER A 59 -9.86 -2.02 5.35
CA SER A 59 -9.95 -2.69 4.04
C SER A 59 -8.87 -2.18 3.08
N GLN A 60 -8.67 -0.86 3.01
CA GLN A 60 -7.63 -0.23 2.19
C GLN A 60 -6.23 -0.62 2.67
N SER A 61 -6.02 -0.66 3.98
CA SER A 61 -4.76 -1.10 4.58
C SER A 61 -4.42 -2.55 4.23
N LEU A 62 -5.41 -3.45 4.31
CA LEU A 62 -5.21 -4.86 3.98
C LEU A 62 -4.91 -5.05 2.48
N GLU A 63 -5.58 -4.30 1.61
CA GLU A 63 -5.34 -4.30 0.18
C GLU A 63 -3.88 -3.92 -0.15
N LEU A 64 -3.37 -2.84 0.46
CA LEU A 64 -1.97 -2.46 0.31
C LEU A 64 -1.01 -3.51 0.88
N ALA A 65 -1.33 -4.13 2.01
CA ALA A 65 -0.51 -5.20 2.59
C ALA A 65 -0.36 -6.38 1.62
N PHE A 66 -1.44 -6.81 0.95
CA PHE A 66 -1.37 -7.86 -0.07
C PHE A 66 -0.55 -7.44 -1.28
N ALA A 67 -0.70 -6.20 -1.78
CA ALA A 67 0.09 -5.70 -2.89
C ALA A 67 1.60 -5.66 -2.57
N ILE A 68 1.97 -5.27 -1.35
CA ILE A 68 3.36 -5.28 -0.86
C ILE A 68 3.89 -6.71 -0.77
N ALA A 69 3.11 -7.63 -0.17
CA ALA A 69 3.49 -9.03 -0.04
C ALA A 69 3.76 -9.68 -1.40
N GLU A 70 2.94 -9.37 -2.41
CA GLU A 70 3.14 -9.86 -3.78
C GLU A 70 4.45 -9.35 -4.38
N ARG A 71 4.76 -8.06 -4.22
CA ARG A 71 6.02 -7.45 -4.69
C ARG A 71 7.24 -8.08 -4.01
N LEU A 72 7.20 -8.27 -2.70
CA LEU A 72 8.28 -8.93 -1.94
C LEU A 72 8.47 -10.40 -2.37
N ARG A 73 7.37 -11.14 -2.57
CA ARG A 73 7.43 -12.53 -3.04
C ARG A 73 8.09 -12.64 -4.42
N LYS A 74 7.68 -11.78 -5.36
CA LYS A 74 8.26 -11.74 -6.72
C LYS A 74 9.77 -11.47 -6.68
N ARG A 75 10.23 -10.53 -5.85
CA ARG A 75 11.67 -10.25 -5.66
C ARG A 75 12.43 -11.45 -5.10
N ARG A 76 11.90 -12.12 -4.07
CA ARG A 76 12.53 -13.29 -3.46
C ARG A 76 12.68 -14.47 -4.43
N ILE A 77 11.65 -14.75 -5.22
CA ILE A 77 11.70 -15.80 -6.26
C ILE A 77 12.77 -15.45 -7.31
N LYS A 78 12.80 -14.21 -7.79
CA LYS A 78 13.80 -13.75 -8.77
C LYS A 78 15.24 -13.84 -8.23
N ALA A 79 15.46 -13.45 -6.98
CA ALA A 79 16.76 -13.57 -6.33
C ALA A 79 17.20 -15.04 -6.21
N GLY A 80 16.29 -15.94 -5.79
CA GLY A 80 16.58 -17.37 -5.72
C GLY A 80 16.92 -17.97 -7.08
N MET A 81 16.18 -17.61 -8.14
CA MET A 81 16.49 -18.06 -9.51
C MET A 81 17.84 -17.56 -10.04
N SER A 82 18.33 -16.42 -9.55
CA SER A 82 19.65 -15.89 -9.91
C SER A 82 20.79 -16.68 -9.28
N LEU A 83 20.57 -17.44 -8.21
CA LEU A 83 21.58 -18.32 -7.61
C LEU A 83 21.75 -19.65 -8.37
N PHE A 84 20.80 -20.02 -9.23
CA PHE A 84 20.81 -21.27 -10.00
C PHE A 84 21.17 -21.08 -11.48
N LYS A 85 21.67 -19.89 -11.85
CA LYS A 85 22.25 -19.58 -13.17
C LYS A 85 23.74 -19.35 -13.01
#